data_AF-A0A5B0TPF6-F1
#
_entry.id   AF-A0A5B0TPF6-F1
#
_cell.length_a   1.000
_cell.length_b   1.000
_cell.length_c   1.000
_cell.angle_alpha   90.00
_cell.angle_beta   90.00
_cell.angle_gamma   90.00
#
_symmetry.space_group_name_H-M   'P 1'
#
loop_
_entity.id
_entity.type
_entity.pdbx_description
1 polymer ?
#
loop_
_entity_poly.entity_id
_entity_poly.type
_entity_poly.pdbx_seq_one_letter_code
_entity_poly.pdbx_strand_id
1 'polypeptide(L)'
;MHDTSSSVTQTDTLTKPKNKKRQLYDLHIWLGFNLAFLMTLLLATGTIATLSNEIDWLIQDDMRVTPTEVKVPWGELENTVKKAAPAQDMLTTFSQGESDYFAYRATFLRADGTRYFIHINQWTGEVTGTTPFLTVQRFFRDLHRYFFMPNFIGLPITSSLAIVLIISLYTGLKTTGRLKKSAFRLRKNKGTRVMLSDLHKVFGIWAIWFIALIVITAMWYLIEFGFAVAKHSFEPPRPGPSVERIQEFGDAMNIIPADIIIKNSKLAFPNWEPTQIQYPRSASQAITVLGYTSDILVRSRANRVFIDPVDGSIIKVQKSKNIGMVAYLNEIADPIHFGTLGNLTTKIIWFIFGIILTGMSVTGVLMTYRRLKTSRLSPAQIKTFPVIVAVMIAGFFYVKQQNGDSEPVNKISQSVESYKNYTFKNTLYKKVNNGKYNLQVNITHPNGYSIIDSISVVDTLNNTYKLKAKTFSSTTIFAATLPNKNTEQYKKLTLKVTLLTGETKQFILRENQILNLTNNTAKTTKQ
;
A
#
# COMPACT_ATOMS: atom_id res chain seq x y z
N MET A 1 62.93 -41.80 47.10
CA MET A 1 61.85 -40.86 46.71
C MET A 1 62.42 -39.96 45.63
N HIS A 2 62.23 -40.31 44.35
CA HIS A 2 62.60 -39.47 43.22
C HIS A 2 61.31 -38.91 42.62
N ASP A 3 61.13 -37.61 42.76
CA ASP A 3 60.07 -36.85 42.12
C ASP A 3 60.67 -36.25 40.84
N THR A 4 60.22 -36.71 39.68
CA THR A 4 60.58 -36.11 38.39
C THR A 4 59.29 -35.68 37.71
N SER A 5 58.98 -34.40 37.90
CA SER A 5 57.89 -33.72 37.22
C SER A 5 58.24 -33.59 35.73
N SER A 6 57.53 -34.35 34.90
CA SER A 6 57.54 -34.22 33.44
C SER A 6 56.87 -32.89 33.04
N SER A 7 57.65 -31.95 32.52
CA SER A 7 57.17 -30.71 31.92
C SER A 7 56.51 -31.00 30.56
N VAL A 8 55.18 -30.97 30.53
CA VAL A 8 54.40 -30.99 29.30
C VAL A 8 54.57 -29.65 28.60
N THR A 9 55.29 -29.64 27.47
CA THR A 9 55.42 -28.48 26.60
C THR A 9 54.08 -28.26 25.89
N GLN A 10 53.29 -27.27 26.34
CA GLN A 10 52.16 -26.76 25.57
C GLN A 10 52.70 -26.14 24.27
N THR A 11 52.42 -26.79 23.15
CA THR A 11 52.60 -26.20 21.83
C THR A 11 51.45 -25.22 21.61
N ASP A 12 51.70 -23.95 21.95
CA ASP A 12 50.85 -22.84 21.53
C ASP A 12 50.75 -22.82 20.00
N THR A 13 49.66 -23.36 19.47
CA THR A 13 49.32 -23.20 18.06
C THR A 13 48.92 -21.76 17.81
N LEU A 14 49.91 -20.90 17.56
CA LEU A 14 49.71 -19.54 17.05
C LEU A 14 48.88 -19.60 15.76
N THR A 15 47.58 -19.33 15.87
CA THR A 15 46.68 -19.25 14.73
C THR A 15 47.16 -18.11 13.83
N LYS A 16 47.79 -18.45 12.69
CA LYS A 16 48.21 -17.46 11.67
C LYS A 16 47.04 -16.50 11.37
N PRO A 17 47.25 -15.17 11.41
CA PRO A 17 46.17 -14.22 11.17
C PRO A 17 45.58 -14.45 9.79
N LYS A 18 44.26 -14.72 9.74
CA LYS A 18 43.56 -14.95 8.46
C LYS A 18 43.76 -13.73 7.56
N ASN A 19 44.22 -13.96 6.32
CA ASN A 19 44.34 -12.94 5.29
C ASN A 19 43.04 -12.12 5.18
N LYS A 20 43.12 -10.78 5.33
CA LYS A 20 41.97 -9.86 5.29
C LYS A 20 41.07 -10.10 4.06
N LYS A 21 41.64 -10.42 2.89
CA LYS A 21 40.86 -10.74 1.68
C LYS A 21 40.04 -12.02 1.83
N ARG A 22 40.56 -13.03 2.53
CA ARG A 22 39.85 -14.28 2.82
C ARG A 22 38.69 -14.03 3.78
N GLN A 23 38.88 -13.20 4.80
CA GLN A 23 37.78 -12.81 5.71
C GLN A 23 36.64 -12.11 4.99
N LEU A 24 36.94 -11.14 4.10
CA LEU A 24 35.93 -10.47 3.29
C LEU A 24 35.21 -11.43 2.34
N TYR A 25 35.93 -12.38 1.75
CA TYR A 25 35.35 -13.40 0.89
C TYR A 25 34.44 -14.36 1.66
N ASP A 26 34.88 -14.81 2.84
CA ASP A 26 34.10 -15.67 3.71
C ASP A 26 32.83 -14.94 4.19
N LEU A 27 32.92 -13.64 4.51
CA LEU A 27 31.76 -12.81 4.84
C LEU A 27 30.79 -12.65 3.66
N HIS A 28 31.30 -12.37 2.46
CA HIS A 28 30.49 -12.25 1.25
C HIS A 28 29.69 -13.52 0.97
N ILE A 29 30.36 -14.68 1.01
CA ILE A 29 29.71 -15.98 0.82
C ILE A 29 28.74 -16.27 1.95
N TRP A 30 29.10 -15.97 3.20
CA TRP A 30 28.24 -16.22 4.33
C TRP A 30 26.94 -15.41 4.20
N LEU A 31 27.00 -14.12 3.90
CA LEU A 31 25.80 -13.30 3.68
C LEU A 31 25.00 -13.82 2.48
N GLY A 32 25.68 -13.99 1.34
CA GLY A 32 25.06 -14.40 0.09
C GLY A 32 24.43 -15.79 0.14
N PHE A 33 24.91 -16.70 0.98
CA PHE A 33 24.34 -18.04 1.12
C PHE A 33 23.24 -18.11 2.20
N ASN A 34 23.44 -17.47 3.35
CA ASN A 34 22.49 -17.57 4.47
C ASN A 34 21.23 -16.73 4.25
N LEU A 35 21.34 -15.58 3.57
CA LEU A 35 20.23 -14.67 3.30
C LEU A 35 19.69 -14.77 1.87
N ALA A 36 20.22 -15.71 1.09
CA ALA A 36 19.97 -15.77 -0.34
C ALA A 36 18.49 -15.93 -0.71
N PHE A 37 17.76 -16.76 0.02
CA PHE A 37 16.34 -16.97 -0.23
C PHE A 37 15.57 -15.65 -0.06
N LEU A 38 15.76 -14.99 1.09
CA LEU A 38 15.08 -13.74 1.41
C LEU A 38 15.47 -12.63 0.42
N MET A 39 16.76 -12.54 0.08
CA MET A 39 17.26 -11.59 -0.91
C MET A 39 16.71 -11.90 -2.31
N THR A 40 16.67 -13.16 -2.73
CA THR A 40 16.13 -13.54 -4.05
C THR A 40 14.64 -13.19 -4.14
N LEU A 41 13.86 -13.52 -3.10
CA LEU A 41 12.45 -13.15 -3.04
C LEU A 41 12.28 -11.63 -3.15
N LEU A 42 13.01 -10.86 -2.36
CA LEU A 42 12.92 -9.39 -2.36
C LEU A 42 13.30 -8.78 -3.71
N LEU A 43 14.43 -9.24 -4.28
CA LEU A 43 14.94 -8.72 -5.55
C LEU A 43 14.03 -9.09 -6.71
N ALA A 44 13.51 -10.32 -6.72
CA ALA A 44 12.57 -10.78 -7.76
C ALA A 44 11.26 -9.99 -7.71
N THR A 45 10.69 -9.79 -6.52
CA THR A 45 9.44 -9.04 -6.36
C THR A 45 9.62 -7.57 -6.69
N GLY A 46 10.76 -6.98 -6.34
CA GLY A 46 11.12 -5.62 -6.72
C GLY A 46 11.31 -5.47 -8.23
N THR A 47 11.95 -6.46 -8.87
CA THR A 47 12.12 -6.51 -10.32
C THR A 47 10.77 -6.52 -11.03
N ILE A 48 9.85 -7.39 -10.62
CA ILE A 48 8.50 -7.45 -11.23
C ILE A 48 7.72 -6.16 -10.94
N ALA A 49 7.89 -5.57 -9.75
CA ALA A 49 7.20 -4.35 -9.36
C ALA A 49 7.51 -3.16 -10.29
N THR A 50 8.68 -3.10 -10.93
CA THR A 50 9.05 -1.97 -11.82
C THR A 50 8.16 -1.88 -13.07
N LEU A 51 7.61 -3.00 -13.55
CA LEU A 51 6.70 -3.07 -14.70
C LEU A 51 5.28 -3.49 -14.33
N SER A 52 4.94 -3.44 -13.04
CA SER A 52 3.72 -4.08 -12.55
C SER A 52 2.42 -3.37 -12.96
N ASN A 53 2.47 -2.06 -13.26
CA ASN A 53 1.33 -1.36 -13.87
C ASN A 53 1.12 -1.78 -15.33
N GLU A 54 2.20 -1.97 -16.08
CA GLU A 54 2.15 -2.48 -17.46
C GLU A 54 1.66 -3.93 -17.50
N ILE A 55 2.05 -4.76 -16.53
CA ILE A 55 1.50 -6.11 -16.38
C ILE A 55 0.01 -6.05 -16.08
N ASP A 56 -0.42 -5.16 -15.17
CA ASP A 56 -1.86 -4.95 -14.92
C ASP A 56 -2.59 -4.53 -16.20
N TRP A 57 -2.05 -3.59 -16.97
CA TRP A 57 -2.61 -3.18 -18.26
C TRP A 57 -2.68 -4.33 -19.28
N LEU A 58 -1.70 -5.24 -19.29
CA LEU A 58 -1.67 -6.41 -20.17
C LEU A 58 -2.66 -7.52 -19.80
N ILE A 59 -3.15 -7.57 -18.55
CA ILE A 59 -4.06 -8.62 -18.09
C ILE A 59 -5.46 -8.10 -17.74
N GLN A 60 -5.62 -6.79 -17.53
CA GLN A 60 -6.88 -6.13 -17.22
C GLN A 60 -7.28 -5.24 -18.39
N ASP A 61 -8.17 -5.76 -19.25
CA ASP A 61 -8.66 -5.01 -20.40
C ASP A 61 -9.40 -3.72 -19.99
N ASP A 62 -9.98 -3.69 -18.78
CA ASP A 62 -10.62 -2.51 -18.17
C ASP A 62 -9.68 -1.29 -18.08
N MET A 63 -8.36 -1.51 -18.07
CA MET A 63 -7.37 -0.45 -17.95
C MET A 63 -6.97 0.16 -19.30
N ARG A 64 -7.45 -0.38 -20.42
CA ARG A 64 -7.01 0.02 -21.77
C ARG A 64 -7.97 1.02 -22.40
N VAL A 65 -7.41 2.03 -23.03
CA VAL A 65 -8.17 3.02 -23.82
C VAL A 65 -7.41 3.39 -25.09
N THR A 66 -8.13 3.90 -26.08
CA THR A 66 -7.57 4.42 -27.32
C THR A 66 -7.58 5.95 -27.27
N PRO A 67 -6.42 6.62 -27.33
CA PRO A 67 -6.34 8.08 -27.34
C PRO A 67 -7.10 8.73 -28.50
N THR A 68 -7.79 9.83 -28.21
CA THR A 68 -8.39 10.74 -29.19
C THR A 68 -7.87 12.17 -28.96
N GLU A 69 -8.43 13.18 -29.64
CA GLU A 69 -7.92 14.56 -29.54
C GLU A 69 -8.36 15.30 -28.28
N VAL A 70 -9.56 15.01 -27.76
CA VAL A 70 -10.18 15.80 -26.68
C VAL A 70 -10.55 14.89 -25.51
N LYS A 71 -10.04 15.23 -24.32
CA LYS A 71 -10.41 14.57 -23.08
C LYS A 71 -11.73 15.10 -22.55
N VAL A 72 -12.59 14.21 -22.07
CA VAL A 72 -13.82 14.54 -21.38
C VAL A 72 -13.50 15.31 -20.07
N PRO A 73 -14.26 16.36 -19.71
CA PRO A 73 -14.04 17.11 -18.49
C PRO A 73 -14.09 16.25 -17.22
N TRP A 74 -13.35 16.65 -16.19
CA TRP A 74 -13.22 15.87 -14.95
C TRP A 74 -14.55 15.70 -14.22
N GLY A 75 -15.41 16.72 -14.25
CA GLY A 75 -16.74 16.68 -13.61
C GLY A 75 -17.69 15.71 -14.27
N GLU A 76 -17.67 15.61 -15.60
CA GLU A 76 -18.45 14.61 -16.34
C GLU A 76 -17.96 13.19 -16.02
N LEU A 77 -16.65 12.96 -16.08
CA LEU A 77 -16.06 11.67 -15.70
C LEU A 77 -16.37 11.29 -14.25
N GLU A 78 -16.26 12.25 -13.32
CA GLU A 78 -16.59 12.07 -11.91
C GLU A 78 -18.06 11.63 -11.73
N ASN A 79 -18.98 12.31 -12.43
CA ASN A 79 -20.40 11.97 -12.39
C ASN A 79 -20.66 10.56 -12.92
N THR A 80 -19.99 10.17 -14.01
CA THR A 80 -20.14 8.81 -14.57
C THR A 80 -19.65 7.75 -13.60
N VAL A 81 -18.46 7.90 -13.01
CA VAL A 81 -17.96 6.89 -12.05
C VAL A 81 -18.79 6.85 -10.76
N LYS A 82 -19.31 7.99 -10.28
CA LYS A 82 -20.22 8.02 -9.12
C LYS A 82 -21.56 7.34 -9.43
N LYS A 83 -22.09 7.47 -10.65
CA LYS A 83 -23.32 6.78 -11.10
C LYS A 83 -23.12 5.28 -11.25
N ALA A 84 -21.93 4.83 -11.68
CA ALA A 84 -21.60 3.42 -11.84
C ALA A 84 -21.35 2.71 -10.50
N ALA A 85 -20.93 3.45 -9.46
CA ALA A 85 -20.70 2.91 -8.14
C ALA A 85 -22.01 2.75 -7.34
N PRO A 86 -22.09 1.77 -6.41
CA PRO A 86 -23.16 1.73 -5.42
C PRO A 86 -23.21 3.03 -4.60
N ALA A 87 -24.41 3.57 -4.37
CA ALA A 87 -24.60 4.87 -3.71
C ALA A 87 -23.96 5.01 -2.32
N GLN A 88 -23.72 3.89 -1.62
CA GLN A 88 -23.07 3.88 -0.31
C GLN A 88 -21.53 3.91 -0.35
N ASP A 89 -20.92 3.69 -1.52
CA ASP A 89 -19.47 3.62 -1.66
C ASP A 89 -18.88 5.02 -1.86
N MET A 90 -17.76 5.31 -1.18
CA MET A 90 -17.15 6.63 -1.23
C MET A 90 -16.04 6.69 -2.28
N LEU A 91 -16.14 7.64 -3.21
CA LEU A 91 -15.00 8.03 -4.06
C LEU A 91 -13.92 8.70 -3.19
N THR A 92 -12.74 8.08 -3.11
CA THR A 92 -11.62 8.59 -2.28
C THR A 92 -10.48 9.19 -3.08
N THR A 93 -10.34 8.76 -4.33
CA THR A 93 -9.27 9.22 -5.21
C THR A 93 -9.72 9.08 -6.64
N PHE A 94 -9.48 10.09 -7.45
CA PHE A 94 -9.68 10.02 -8.88
C PHE A 94 -8.38 10.47 -9.57
N SER A 95 -7.75 9.57 -10.33
CA SER A 95 -6.41 9.77 -10.87
C SER A 95 -6.34 9.43 -12.35
N GLN A 96 -5.50 10.16 -13.08
CA GLN A 96 -5.10 9.77 -14.42
C GLN A 96 -4.37 8.42 -14.43
N GLY A 97 -4.39 7.75 -15.58
CA GLY A 97 -3.54 6.60 -15.85
C GLY A 97 -2.05 6.98 -16.00
N GLU A 98 -1.17 5.99 -16.07
CA GLU A 98 0.28 6.25 -16.22
C GLU A 98 0.67 6.80 -17.60
N SER A 99 -0.19 6.62 -18.60
CA SER A 99 -0.07 7.24 -19.92
C SER A 99 -1.45 7.40 -20.56
N ASP A 100 -1.51 8.01 -21.74
CA ASP A 100 -2.76 8.25 -22.47
C ASP A 100 -3.50 6.96 -22.90
N TYR A 101 -2.81 5.82 -22.92
CA TYR A 101 -3.38 4.49 -23.20
C TYR A 101 -3.94 3.78 -21.96
N PHE A 102 -3.77 4.38 -20.78
CA PHE A 102 -4.38 3.90 -19.54
C PHE A 102 -5.68 4.66 -19.28
N ALA A 103 -6.72 3.92 -18.94
CA ALA A 103 -7.95 4.49 -18.40
C ALA A 103 -7.66 5.31 -17.14
N TYR A 104 -8.45 6.35 -16.90
CA TYR A 104 -8.46 7.01 -15.60
C TYR A 104 -9.03 6.07 -14.56
N ARG A 105 -8.59 6.23 -13.32
CA ARG A 105 -8.91 5.31 -12.22
C ARG A 105 -9.55 6.04 -11.05
N ALA A 106 -10.78 5.65 -10.73
CA ALA A 106 -11.50 6.07 -9.55
C ALA A 106 -11.40 5.00 -8.45
N THR A 107 -10.88 5.35 -7.27
CA THR A 107 -10.77 4.46 -6.12
C THR A 107 -11.95 4.66 -5.19
N PHE A 108 -12.79 3.63 -5.08
CA PHE A 108 -13.92 3.60 -4.16
C PHE A 108 -13.58 2.87 -2.87
N LEU A 109 -14.12 3.35 -1.76
CA LEU A 109 -14.08 2.73 -0.44
C LEU A 109 -15.47 2.21 -0.10
N ARG A 110 -15.57 0.91 0.17
CA ARG A 110 -16.78 0.27 0.64
C ARG A 110 -16.99 0.52 2.13
N ALA A 111 -18.23 0.33 2.58
CA ALA A 111 -18.59 0.39 3.99
C ALA A 111 -17.79 -0.57 4.89
N ASP A 112 -17.39 -1.73 4.38
CA ASP A 112 -16.56 -2.72 5.10
C ASP A 112 -15.07 -2.31 5.21
N GLY A 113 -14.68 -1.20 4.59
CA GLY A 113 -13.32 -0.68 4.56
C GLY A 113 -12.43 -1.22 3.43
N THR A 114 -12.94 -2.15 2.61
CA THR A 114 -12.25 -2.61 1.40
C THR A 114 -12.34 -1.56 0.30
N ARG A 115 -11.40 -1.64 -0.64
CA ARG A 115 -11.35 -0.73 -1.78
C ARG A 115 -11.52 -1.50 -3.08
N TYR A 116 -11.82 -0.78 -4.14
CA TYR A 116 -11.78 -1.27 -5.51
C TYR A 116 -11.59 -0.10 -6.46
N PHE A 117 -11.37 -0.41 -7.73
CA PHE A 117 -11.19 0.57 -8.78
C PHE A 117 -12.35 0.50 -9.76
N ILE A 118 -12.85 1.66 -10.16
CA ILE A 118 -13.63 1.83 -11.39
C ILE A 118 -12.71 2.53 -12.39
N HIS A 119 -12.58 1.95 -13.58
CA HIS A 119 -11.82 2.51 -14.68
C HIS A 119 -12.77 3.22 -15.63
N ILE A 120 -12.33 4.37 -16.15
CA ILE A 120 -13.13 5.21 -17.03
C ILE A 120 -12.26 5.72 -18.19
N ASN A 121 -12.83 5.64 -19.39
CA ASN A 121 -12.20 6.14 -20.59
C ASN A 121 -12.28 7.66 -20.62
N GLN A 122 -11.14 8.32 -20.44
CA GLN A 122 -11.03 9.78 -20.48
C GLN A 122 -11.33 10.40 -21.85
N TRP A 123 -11.41 9.59 -22.91
CA TRP A 123 -11.64 10.03 -24.28
C TRP A 123 -13.11 9.92 -24.70
N THR A 124 -13.86 8.97 -24.12
CA THR A 124 -15.29 8.75 -24.44
C THR A 124 -16.23 9.07 -23.29
N GLY A 125 -15.72 9.12 -22.06
CA GLY A 125 -16.54 9.32 -20.86
C GLY A 125 -17.19 8.05 -20.32
N GLU A 126 -16.92 6.90 -20.94
CA GLU A 126 -17.55 5.62 -20.61
C GLU A 126 -16.73 4.82 -19.60
N VAL A 127 -17.41 4.13 -18.69
CA VAL A 127 -16.77 3.19 -17.75
C VAL A 127 -16.28 1.97 -18.53
N THR A 128 -14.99 1.69 -18.44
CA THR A 128 -14.36 0.54 -19.09
C THR A 128 -14.48 -0.72 -18.25
N GLY A 129 -14.60 -0.58 -16.93
CA GLY A 129 -14.95 -1.66 -16.03
C GLY A 129 -14.47 -1.47 -14.59
N THR A 130 -14.50 -2.54 -13.80
CA THR A 130 -14.24 -2.50 -12.36
C THR A 130 -13.26 -3.59 -11.98
N THR A 131 -12.21 -3.24 -11.22
CA THR A 131 -11.18 -4.20 -10.81
C THR A 131 -10.98 -4.19 -9.29
N PRO A 132 -10.59 -5.33 -8.69
CA PRO A 132 -10.30 -5.39 -7.27
C PRO A 132 -9.12 -4.48 -6.92
N PHE A 133 -9.04 -4.07 -5.66
CA PHE A 133 -7.93 -3.22 -5.22
C PHE A 133 -6.59 -3.94 -5.24
N LEU A 134 -6.59 -5.25 -5.00
CA LEU A 134 -5.40 -6.10 -5.07
C LEU A 134 -5.16 -6.53 -6.52
N THR A 135 -4.48 -5.66 -7.26
CA THR A 135 -3.98 -5.95 -8.61
C THR A 135 -2.57 -6.56 -8.55
N VAL A 136 -1.97 -6.92 -9.70
CA VAL A 136 -0.58 -7.41 -9.75
C VAL A 136 0.38 -6.33 -9.26
N GLN A 137 0.15 -5.07 -9.64
CA GLN A 137 0.88 -3.91 -9.12
C GLN A 137 0.85 -3.87 -7.59
N ARG A 138 -0.33 -3.94 -7.00
CA ARG A 138 -0.45 -3.86 -5.54
C ARG A 138 0.14 -5.08 -4.86
N PHE A 139 -0.07 -6.28 -5.39
CA PHE A 139 0.47 -7.53 -4.85
C PHE A 139 2.00 -7.48 -4.75
N PHE A 140 2.69 -7.23 -5.86
CA PHE A 140 4.16 -7.22 -5.87
C PHE A 140 4.74 -6.05 -5.07
N ARG A 141 4.09 -4.89 -5.09
CA ARG A 141 4.53 -3.76 -4.27
C ARG A 141 4.41 -4.05 -2.77
N ASP A 142 3.29 -4.62 -2.33
CA ASP A 142 3.06 -4.88 -0.90
C ASP A 142 3.90 -6.07 -0.41
N LEU A 143 4.16 -7.07 -1.25
CA LEU A 143 5.14 -8.14 -0.99
C LEU A 143 6.57 -7.60 -0.94
N HIS A 144 6.98 -6.76 -1.89
CA HIS A 144 8.33 -6.20 -1.91
C HIS A 144 8.58 -5.27 -0.73
N ARG A 145 7.66 -4.34 -0.45
CA ARG A 145 7.85 -3.27 0.53
C ARG A 145 7.63 -3.73 1.98
N TYR A 146 6.71 -4.67 2.18
CA TYR A 146 6.26 -5.04 3.52
C TYR A 146 6.31 -6.54 3.78
N PHE A 147 6.59 -7.37 2.77
CA PHE A 147 6.37 -8.81 2.82
C PHE A 147 4.96 -9.19 3.32
N PHE A 148 3.95 -8.41 2.93
CA PHE A 148 2.56 -8.49 3.42
C PHE A 148 2.36 -8.34 4.94
N MET A 149 3.40 -7.96 5.68
CA MET A 149 3.29 -7.64 7.10
C MET A 149 2.79 -6.20 7.31
N PRO A 150 2.32 -5.85 8.51
CA PRO A 150 2.04 -4.46 8.86
C PRO A 150 3.25 -3.55 8.61
N ASN A 151 2.99 -2.30 8.20
CA ASN A 151 4.03 -1.34 7.81
C ASN A 151 5.16 -1.18 8.84
N PHE A 152 4.83 -1.17 10.14
CA PHE A 152 5.77 -0.97 11.24
C PHE A 152 6.73 -2.15 11.45
N ILE A 153 6.45 -3.31 10.86
CA ILE A 153 7.29 -4.51 10.89
C ILE A 153 7.95 -4.72 9.52
N GLY A 154 7.12 -4.75 8.47
CA GLY A 154 7.56 -5.13 7.12
C GLY A 154 8.53 -4.13 6.51
N LEU A 155 8.28 -2.83 6.66
CA LEU A 155 9.12 -1.79 6.07
C LEU A 155 10.54 -1.80 6.65
N PRO A 156 10.76 -1.75 7.99
CA PRO A 156 12.13 -1.76 8.52
C PRO A 156 12.88 -3.05 8.20
N ILE A 157 12.22 -4.22 8.19
CA ILE A 157 12.87 -5.49 7.80
C ILE A 157 13.36 -5.41 6.35
N THR A 158 12.47 -5.01 5.44
CA THR A 158 12.76 -4.89 4.01
C THR A 158 13.90 -3.90 3.77
N SER A 159 13.77 -2.67 4.26
CA SER A 159 14.75 -1.61 4.03
C SER A 159 16.10 -1.92 4.67
N SER A 160 16.16 -2.66 5.78
CA SER A 160 17.42 -3.09 6.42
C SER A 160 18.22 -4.11 5.58
N LEU A 161 17.59 -4.79 4.62
CA LEU A 161 18.31 -5.66 3.66
C LEU A 161 19.22 -4.85 2.72
N ALA A 162 19.04 -3.53 2.64
CA ALA A 162 20.00 -2.64 2.00
C ALA A 162 21.39 -2.69 2.68
N ILE A 163 21.46 -2.88 4.01
CA ILE A 163 22.73 -3.04 4.73
C ILE A 163 23.45 -4.32 4.27
N VAL A 164 22.70 -5.40 4.07
CA VAL A 164 23.22 -6.65 3.52
C VAL A 164 23.78 -6.43 2.11
N LEU A 165 23.07 -5.68 1.26
CA LEU A 165 23.56 -5.30 -0.07
C LEU A 165 24.80 -4.42 -0.02
N ILE A 166 24.89 -3.45 0.90
CA ILE A 166 26.10 -2.61 1.11
C ILE A 166 27.31 -3.48 1.41
N ILE A 167 27.18 -4.36 2.42
CA ILE A 167 28.28 -5.22 2.84
C ILE A 167 28.63 -6.19 1.71
N SER A 168 27.64 -6.74 1.01
CA SER A 168 27.85 -7.65 -0.11
C SER A 168 28.55 -6.96 -1.29
N LEU A 169 28.16 -5.74 -1.64
CA LEU A 169 28.81 -4.93 -2.68
C LEU A 169 30.26 -4.63 -2.30
N TYR A 170 30.49 -4.12 -1.08
CA TYR A 170 31.83 -3.81 -0.59
C TYR A 170 32.76 -5.03 -0.59
N THR A 171 32.31 -6.13 0.01
CA THR A 171 33.08 -7.38 0.10
C THR A 171 33.30 -8.00 -1.28
N GLY A 172 32.30 -7.98 -2.18
CA GLY A 172 32.40 -8.50 -3.54
C GLY A 172 33.43 -7.75 -4.38
N LEU A 173 33.46 -6.42 -4.30
CA LEU A 173 34.44 -5.59 -5.00
C LEU A 173 35.86 -5.82 -4.47
N LYS A 174 36.04 -5.85 -3.15
CA LYS A 174 37.37 -6.05 -2.54
C LYS A 174 37.93 -7.45 -2.79
N THR A 175 37.08 -8.46 -2.94
CA THR A 175 37.50 -9.85 -3.18
C THR A 175 37.76 -10.17 -4.66
N THR A 176 37.08 -9.48 -5.58
CA THR A 176 37.27 -9.67 -7.03
C THR A 176 38.64 -9.18 -7.52
N GLY A 177 39.20 -8.13 -6.90
CA GLY A 177 40.56 -7.64 -7.16
C GLY A 177 40.72 -6.99 -8.53
N ARG A 178 41.00 -7.79 -9.58
CA ARG A 178 41.26 -7.29 -10.96
C ARG A 178 39.94 -6.95 -11.66
N LEU A 179 39.31 -5.84 -11.26
CA LEU A 179 37.99 -5.41 -11.75
C LEU A 179 37.94 -5.27 -13.27
N LYS A 180 38.87 -4.53 -13.89
CA LYS A 180 38.92 -4.33 -15.36
C LYS A 180 38.92 -5.65 -16.12
N LYS A 181 39.76 -6.61 -15.72
CA LYS A 181 39.81 -7.93 -16.36
C LYS A 181 38.54 -8.74 -16.10
N SER A 182 37.99 -8.66 -14.89
CA SER A 182 36.82 -9.44 -14.49
C SER A 182 35.53 -8.94 -15.12
N ALA A 183 35.45 -7.65 -15.46
CA ALA A 183 34.29 -7.02 -16.10
C ALA A 183 33.96 -7.59 -17.50
N PHE A 184 34.95 -8.22 -18.16
CA PHE A 184 34.81 -8.74 -19.53
C PHE A 184 35.21 -10.21 -19.66
N ARG A 185 35.54 -10.89 -18.55
CA ARG A 185 36.05 -12.27 -18.60
C ARG A 185 34.90 -13.27 -18.49
N LEU A 186 34.73 -14.09 -19.52
CA LEU A 186 33.79 -15.22 -19.51
C LEU A 186 34.45 -16.50 -20.02
N ARG A 187 34.73 -17.45 -19.12
CA ARG A 187 35.32 -18.76 -19.48
C ARG A 187 34.25 -19.84 -19.60
N LYS A 188 33.75 -20.06 -20.82
CA LYS A 188 32.74 -21.10 -21.12
C LYS A 188 33.30 -22.54 -20.98
N ASN A 189 34.56 -22.77 -21.34
CA ASN A 189 35.17 -24.10 -21.42
C ASN A 189 35.90 -24.56 -20.13
N LYS A 190 35.58 -23.96 -18.98
CA LYS A 190 36.24 -24.27 -17.69
C LYS A 190 35.27 -24.83 -16.63
N GLY A 191 34.14 -25.36 -17.10
CA GLY A 191 33.08 -25.93 -16.26
C GLY A 191 32.11 -24.88 -15.70
N THR A 192 30.90 -25.32 -15.38
CA THR A 192 29.78 -24.44 -15.00
C THR A 192 30.08 -23.59 -13.77
N ARG A 193 30.83 -24.10 -12.77
CA ARG A 193 31.18 -23.33 -11.57
C ARG A 193 32.04 -22.10 -11.91
N VAL A 194 33.01 -22.26 -12.81
CA VAL A 194 33.86 -21.15 -13.24
C VAL A 194 33.05 -20.16 -14.07
N MET A 195 32.19 -20.67 -14.96
CA MET A 195 31.27 -19.83 -15.74
C MET A 195 30.34 -19.01 -14.84
N LEU A 196 29.71 -19.62 -13.82
CA LEU A 196 28.86 -18.91 -12.85
C LEU A 196 29.66 -17.85 -12.08
N SER A 197 30.90 -18.14 -11.69
CA SER A 197 31.77 -17.15 -11.03
C SER A 197 32.13 -15.98 -11.94
N ASP A 198 32.36 -16.24 -13.22
CA ASP A 198 32.68 -15.22 -14.21
C ASP A 198 31.43 -14.34 -14.47
N LEU A 199 30.26 -14.95 -14.68
CA LEU A 199 28.97 -14.25 -14.84
C LEU A 199 28.65 -13.38 -13.62
N HIS A 200 28.75 -13.91 -12.40
CA HIS A 200 28.47 -13.17 -11.17
C HIS A 200 29.37 -11.92 -11.04
N LYS A 201 30.64 -12.01 -11.46
CA LYS A 201 31.58 -10.88 -11.44
C LYS A 201 31.30 -9.86 -12.54
N VAL A 202 31.10 -10.33 -13.78
CA VAL A 202 30.78 -9.47 -14.92
C VAL A 202 29.53 -8.66 -14.59
N PHE A 203 28.43 -9.34 -14.28
CA PHE A 203 27.17 -8.70 -13.94
C PHE A 203 27.26 -7.79 -12.72
N GLY A 204 27.94 -8.24 -11.66
CA GLY A 204 28.13 -7.42 -10.46
C GLY A 204 28.91 -6.13 -10.71
N ILE A 205 29.92 -6.16 -11.58
CA ILE A 205 30.69 -4.97 -11.93
C ILE A 205 29.88 -4.00 -12.80
N TRP A 206 29.15 -4.52 -13.79
CA TRP A 206 28.31 -3.68 -14.66
C TRP A 206 27.08 -3.10 -13.94
N ALA A 207 26.60 -3.77 -12.88
CA ALA A 207 25.47 -3.34 -12.08
C ALA A 207 25.84 -2.46 -10.87
N ILE A 208 27.11 -2.09 -10.64
CA ILE A 208 27.53 -1.33 -9.44
C ILE A 208 26.69 -0.05 -9.25
N TRP A 209 26.51 0.72 -10.33
CA TRP A 209 25.78 1.99 -10.27
C TRP A 209 24.32 1.76 -9.85
N PHE A 210 23.69 0.71 -10.38
CA PHE A 210 22.32 0.34 -10.07
C PHE A 210 22.19 -0.17 -8.63
N ILE A 211 23.11 -1.03 -8.18
CA ILE A 211 23.13 -1.53 -6.81
C ILE A 211 23.31 -0.36 -5.82
N ALA A 212 24.20 0.59 -6.12
CA ALA A 212 24.41 1.77 -5.29
C ALA A 212 23.13 2.60 -5.18
N LEU A 213 22.45 2.84 -6.30
CA LEU A 213 21.18 3.57 -6.35
C LEU A 213 20.08 2.88 -5.52
N ILE A 214 19.89 1.57 -5.68
CA ILE A 214 18.89 0.79 -4.92
C ILE A 214 19.21 0.80 -3.43
N VAL A 215 20.49 0.66 -3.07
CA VAL A 215 20.94 0.74 -1.68
C VAL A 215 20.66 2.11 -1.07
N ILE A 216 20.98 3.20 -1.78
CA ILE A 216 20.79 4.57 -1.28
C ILE A 216 19.31 4.83 -1.03
N THR A 217 18.46 4.49 -1.99
CA THR A 217 17.00 4.68 -1.88
C THR A 217 16.37 3.78 -0.82
N ALA A 218 16.79 2.51 -0.71
CA ALA A 218 16.30 1.62 0.34
C ALA A 218 16.75 2.05 1.75
N MET A 219 17.99 2.52 1.91
CA MET A 219 18.45 3.12 3.17
C MET A 219 17.68 4.40 3.48
N TRP A 220 17.36 5.22 2.47
CA TRP A 220 16.53 6.41 2.66
C TRP A 220 15.16 6.05 3.24
N TYR A 221 14.50 5.01 2.75
CA TYR A 221 13.23 4.54 3.32
C TYR A 221 13.36 4.05 4.77
N LEU A 222 14.50 3.44 5.15
CA LEU A 222 14.75 3.06 6.54
C LEU A 222 14.89 4.29 7.44
N ILE A 223 15.58 5.33 6.95
CA ILE A 223 15.74 6.60 7.67
C ILE A 223 14.38 7.31 7.79
N GLU A 224 13.63 7.46 6.68
CA GLU A 224 12.26 8.02 6.68
C GLU A 224 11.38 7.32 7.72
N PHE A 225 11.42 5.98 7.77
CA PHE A 225 10.68 5.21 8.77
C PHE A 225 11.12 5.52 10.20
N GLY A 226 12.42 5.58 10.48
CA GLY A 226 12.95 5.91 11.81
C GLY A 226 12.49 7.29 12.30
N PHE A 227 12.52 8.29 11.42
CA PHE A 227 12.00 9.63 11.73
C PHE A 227 10.48 9.61 11.97
N ALA A 228 9.73 8.87 11.15
CA ALA A 228 8.28 8.72 11.33
C ALA A 228 7.92 8.08 12.68
N VAL A 229 8.69 7.08 13.14
CA VAL A 229 8.54 6.49 14.49
C VAL A 229 8.83 7.52 15.58
N ALA A 230 9.82 8.39 15.37
CA ALA A 230 10.11 9.53 16.23
C ALA A 230 9.12 10.70 16.08
N LYS A 231 8.00 10.50 15.36
CA LYS A 231 6.95 11.51 15.09
C LYS A 231 7.45 12.74 14.30
N HIS A 232 8.53 12.58 13.55
CA HIS A 232 9.02 13.58 12.61
C HIS A 232 8.68 13.19 11.17
N SER A 233 7.97 14.08 10.46
CA SER A 233 7.64 13.89 9.05
C SER A 233 8.64 14.62 8.17
N PHE A 234 9.11 13.96 7.11
CA PHE A 234 9.86 14.63 6.04
C PHE A 234 8.96 15.56 5.23
N GLU A 235 7.70 15.19 5.05
CA GLU A 235 6.73 15.98 4.30
C GLU A 235 6.17 17.14 5.11
N PRO A 236 5.93 18.31 4.50
CA PRO A 236 5.16 19.39 5.11
C PRO A 236 3.77 18.92 5.55
N PRO A 237 3.22 19.48 6.64
CA PRO A 237 1.89 19.13 7.12
C PRO A 237 0.83 19.44 6.06
N ARG A 238 -0.18 18.58 6.01
CA ARG A 238 -1.35 18.75 5.15
C ARG A 238 -2.38 19.59 5.92
N PRO A 239 -2.66 20.83 5.50
CA PRO A 239 -3.67 21.63 6.16
C PRO A 239 -5.08 21.07 5.84
N GLY A 240 -5.98 21.24 6.80
CA GLY A 240 -7.43 21.09 6.59
C GLY A 240 -8.12 22.45 6.64
N PRO A 241 -9.45 22.48 6.48
CA PRO A 241 -10.27 23.65 6.76
C PRO A 241 -10.05 24.21 8.17
N SER A 242 -10.32 25.50 8.38
CA SER A 242 -10.17 26.15 9.69
C SER A 242 -11.22 25.67 10.70
N VAL A 243 -11.02 25.95 11.99
CA VAL A 243 -11.98 25.56 13.03
C VAL A 243 -13.30 26.30 12.86
N GLU A 244 -13.24 27.58 12.53
CA GLU A 244 -14.40 28.42 12.23
C GLU A 244 -15.16 27.85 11.03
N ARG A 245 -14.42 27.43 9.99
CA ARG A 245 -14.97 26.81 8.80
C ARG A 245 -15.70 25.48 9.09
N ILE A 246 -15.19 24.69 10.03
CA ILE A 246 -15.83 23.45 10.48
C ILE A 246 -17.07 23.75 11.34
N GLN A 247 -17.03 24.81 12.17
CA GLN A 247 -18.17 25.22 12.97
C GLN A 247 -19.33 25.75 12.12
N GLU A 248 -19.02 26.52 11.08
CA GLU A 248 -20.03 27.14 10.21
C GLU A 248 -20.81 26.12 9.37
N PHE A 249 -20.13 25.11 8.79
CA PHE A 249 -20.76 24.13 7.90
C PHE A 249 -20.92 22.74 8.51
N GLY A 250 -20.44 22.54 9.73
CA GLY A 250 -20.46 21.26 10.43
C GLY A 250 -19.69 20.15 9.70
N ASP A 251 -20.10 18.91 9.96
CA ASP A 251 -19.52 17.71 9.32
C ASP A 251 -20.07 17.42 7.91
N ALA A 252 -20.72 18.41 7.27
CA ALA A 252 -21.27 18.25 5.94
C ALA A 252 -20.14 18.11 4.90
N MET A 253 -20.15 17.03 4.12
CA MET A 253 -19.22 16.82 3.00
C MET A 253 -19.96 16.97 1.67
N ASN A 254 -20.49 18.16 1.40
CA ASN A 254 -20.98 18.49 0.07
C ASN A 254 -19.79 18.89 -0.80
N ILE A 255 -19.13 17.88 -1.39
CA ILE A 255 -17.92 18.08 -2.17
C ILE A 255 -18.29 18.77 -3.48
N ILE A 256 -17.67 19.93 -3.73
CA ILE A 256 -17.77 20.63 -5.01
C ILE A 256 -17.42 19.72 -6.20
N PRO A 257 -18.04 19.92 -7.39
CA PRO A 257 -17.73 19.14 -8.59
C PRO A 257 -16.26 19.17 -9.01
N ALA A 258 -15.77 18.08 -9.59
CA ALA A 258 -14.38 17.95 -10.03
C ALA A 258 -13.92 19.04 -11.01
N ASP A 259 -14.78 19.57 -11.88
CA ASP A 259 -14.41 20.68 -12.77
C ASP A 259 -14.12 21.96 -11.99
N ILE A 260 -14.86 22.25 -10.92
CA ILE A 260 -14.60 23.40 -10.05
C ILE A 260 -13.28 23.19 -9.30
N ILE A 261 -13.06 21.97 -8.77
CA ILE A 261 -11.81 21.59 -8.11
C ILE A 261 -10.62 21.83 -9.05
N ILE A 262 -10.66 21.30 -10.26
CA ILE A 262 -9.58 21.41 -11.24
C ILE A 262 -9.40 22.87 -11.68
N LYS A 263 -10.47 23.60 -11.97
CA LYS A 263 -10.42 25.02 -12.35
C LYS A 263 -9.77 25.87 -11.26
N ASN A 264 -10.25 25.79 -10.03
CA ASN A 264 -9.71 26.55 -8.90
C ASN A 264 -8.23 26.20 -8.66
N SER A 265 -7.89 24.92 -8.79
CA SER A 265 -6.51 24.46 -8.63
C SER A 265 -5.56 25.00 -9.71
N LYS A 266 -5.99 25.08 -10.98
CA LYS A 266 -5.22 25.67 -12.10
C LYS A 266 -5.07 27.18 -11.96
N LEU A 267 -6.08 27.87 -11.45
CA LEU A 267 -5.99 29.32 -11.15
C LEU A 267 -4.99 29.59 -10.04
N ALA A 268 -4.98 28.78 -8.98
CA ALA A 268 -4.09 28.93 -7.83
C ALA A 268 -2.64 28.54 -8.12
N PHE A 269 -2.43 27.56 -9.01
CA PHE A 269 -1.11 27.09 -9.42
C PHE A 269 -1.00 27.15 -10.96
N PRO A 270 -0.61 28.30 -11.53
CA PRO A 270 -0.38 28.40 -12.97
C PRO A 270 0.77 27.50 -13.44
N ASN A 271 0.70 27.03 -14.70
CA ASN A 271 1.74 26.22 -15.37
C ASN A 271 2.00 24.85 -14.72
N TRP A 272 0.94 24.17 -14.29
CA TRP A 272 1.00 22.79 -13.80
C TRP A 272 -0.09 21.93 -14.46
N GLU A 273 0.08 20.63 -14.42
CA GLU A 273 -0.89 19.66 -14.92
C GLU A 273 -1.45 18.81 -13.76
N PRO A 274 -2.71 19.06 -13.33
CA PRO A 274 -3.39 18.21 -12.36
C PRO A 274 -3.55 16.78 -12.87
N THR A 275 -3.09 15.80 -12.08
CA THR A 275 -3.16 14.38 -12.43
C THR A 275 -4.00 13.55 -11.47
N GLN A 276 -4.32 14.09 -10.29
CA GLN A 276 -5.07 13.35 -9.27
C GLN A 276 -5.83 14.27 -8.33
N ILE A 277 -7.09 13.92 -8.05
CA ILE A 277 -7.90 14.48 -6.98
C ILE A 277 -7.95 13.46 -5.83
N GLN A 278 -7.59 13.88 -4.62
CA GLN A 278 -7.82 13.15 -3.39
C GLN A 278 -8.99 13.79 -2.64
N TYR A 279 -10.08 13.03 -2.51
CA TYR A 279 -11.28 13.48 -1.83
C TYR A 279 -11.14 13.30 -0.32
N PRO A 280 -11.67 14.23 0.48
CA PRO A 280 -11.63 14.12 1.93
C PRO A 280 -12.48 12.94 2.42
N ARG A 281 -12.08 12.37 3.56
CA ARG A 281 -12.84 11.32 4.24
C ARG A 281 -13.56 11.83 5.50
N SER A 282 -13.38 13.09 5.83
CA SER A 282 -14.02 13.81 6.93
C SER A 282 -14.02 15.31 6.62
N ALA A 283 -14.92 16.07 7.25
CA ALA A 283 -15.03 17.52 7.05
C ALA A 283 -13.75 18.30 7.44
N SER A 284 -12.93 17.72 8.32
CA SER A 284 -11.62 18.29 8.70
C SER A 284 -10.50 18.10 7.67
N GLN A 285 -10.77 17.45 6.54
CA GLN A 285 -9.79 17.21 5.48
C GLN A 285 -10.08 18.10 4.27
N ALA A 286 -9.02 18.68 3.71
CA ALA A 286 -9.10 19.36 2.44
C ALA A 286 -9.19 18.36 1.27
N ILE A 287 -9.81 18.78 0.17
CA ILE A 287 -9.53 18.17 -1.14
C ILE A 287 -8.08 18.47 -1.47
N THR A 288 -7.33 17.45 -1.91
CA THR A 288 -5.95 17.64 -2.35
C THR A 288 -5.82 17.29 -3.83
N VAL A 289 -5.48 18.29 -4.65
CA VAL A 289 -5.15 18.09 -6.06
C VAL A 289 -3.64 17.95 -6.18
N LEU A 290 -3.17 16.88 -6.83
CA LEU A 290 -1.75 16.63 -7.12
C LEU A 290 -1.50 16.85 -8.61
N GLY A 291 -0.27 17.23 -8.97
CA GLY A 291 0.07 17.46 -10.37
C GLY A 291 1.55 17.56 -10.63
N TYR A 292 1.91 17.71 -11.90
CA TYR A 292 3.30 17.93 -12.31
C TYR A 292 3.52 19.37 -12.77
N THR A 293 4.72 19.86 -12.51
CA THR A 293 5.30 21.06 -13.11
C THR A 293 6.40 20.61 -14.08
N SER A 294 7.27 21.52 -14.52
CA SER A 294 8.47 21.17 -15.29
C SER A 294 9.56 20.42 -14.48
N ASP A 295 9.31 20.05 -13.22
CA ASP A 295 10.28 19.33 -12.40
C ASP A 295 10.23 17.82 -12.69
N ILE A 296 11.30 17.28 -13.30
CA ILE A 296 11.32 15.92 -13.88
C ILE A 296 11.57 14.82 -12.83
N LEU A 297 12.13 15.17 -11.66
CA LEU A 297 12.63 14.17 -10.70
C LEU A 297 11.69 13.88 -9.52
N VAL A 298 10.69 14.72 -9.28
CA VAL A 298 9.80 14.61 -8.11
C VAL A 298 8.48 13.94 -8.47
N ARG A 299 7.86 13.22 -7.53
CA ARG A 299 6.49 12.72 -7.72
C ARG A 299 5.48 13.87 -7.83
N SER A 300 4.32 13.59 -8.41
CA SER A 300 3.22 14.56 -8.49
C SER A 300 2.82 15.16 -7.15
N ARG A 301 2.94 14.40 -6.05
CA ARG A 301 2.56 14.88 -4.71
C ARG A 301 3.47 15.96 -4.13
N ALA A 302 4.63 16.22 -4.75
CA ALA A 302 5.51 17.34 -4.40
C ALA A 302 4.81 18.69 -4.67
N ASN A 303 3.99 18.73 -5.72
CA ASN A 303 3.17 19.86 -6.13
C ASN A 303 1.71 19.56 -5.81
N ARG A 304 1.10 20.33 -4.91
CA ARG A 304 -0.29 20.06 -4.50
C ARG A 304 -1.03 21.32 -4.10
N VAL A 305 -2.32 21.35 -4.41
CA VAL A 305 -3.25 22.41 -4.00
C VAL A 305 -4.26 21.80 -3.03
N PHE A 306 -4.39 22.43 -1.87
CA PHE A 306 -5.37 22.08 -0.85
C PHE A 306 -6.56 23.02 -0.97
N ILE A 307 -7.76 22.45 -1.09
CA ILE A 307 -8.99 23.16 -1.37
C ILE A 307 -10.03 22.79 -0.31
N ASP A 308 -10.77 23.77 0.18
CA ASP A 308 -11.93 23.52 1.03
C ASP A 308 -12.99 22.72 0.25
N PRO A 309 -13.51 21.62 0.81
CA PRO A 309 -14.40 20.75 0.06
C PRO A 309 -15.76 21.35 -0.30
N VAL A 310 -16.22 22.36 0.43
CA VAL A 310 -17.60 22.83 0.34
C VAL A 310 -17.70 24.16 -0.40
N ASP A 311 -16.81 25.12 -0.14
CA ASP A 311 -16.83 26.42 -0.86
C ASP A 311 -15.79 26.51 -1.99
N GLY A 312 -14.84 25.57 -2.06
CA GLY A 312 -13.83 25.54 -3.11
C GLY A 312 -12.70 26.57 -2.94
N SER A 313 -12.61 27.24 -1.79
CA SER A 313 -11.53 28.18 -1.48
C SER A 313 -10.18 27.47 -1.35
N ILE A 314 -9.11 28.18 -1.70
CA ILE A 314 -7.76 27.63 -1.68
C ILE A 314 -7.18 27.79 -0.26
N ILE A 315 -6.96 26.67 0.41
CA ILE A 315 -6.36 26.63 1.75
C ILE A 315 -4.84 26.84 1.64
N LYS A 316 -4.19 26.14 0.71
CA LYS A 316 -2.73 26.20 0.53
C LYS A 316 -2.30 25.70 -0.83
N VAL A 317 -1.29 26.35 -1.41
CA VAL A 317 -0.54 25.86 -2.56
C VAL A 317 0.85 25.42 -2.10
N GLN A 318 1.21 24.17 -2.38
CA GLN A 318 2.55 23.64 -2.17
C GLN A 318 3.23 23.44 -3.52
N LYS A 319 4.43 24.01 -3.66
CA LYS A 319 5.28 23.87 -4.83
C LYS A 319 6.53 23.07 -4.45
N SER A 320 6.95 22.16 -5.30
CA SER A 320 8.20 21.38 -5.21
C SER A 320 9.43 22.24 -4.90
N LYS A 321 9.51 23.45 -5.47
CA LYS A 321 10.64 24.38 -5.26
C LYS A 321 10.67 25.02 -3.87
N ASN A 322 9.55 24.98 -3.15
CA ASN A 322 9.38 25.66 -1.85
C ASN A 322 9.32 24.67 -0.69
N ILE A 323 9.45 23.37 -0.92
CA ILE A 323 9.56 22.38 0.16
C ILE A 323 11.03 22.29 0.62
N GLY A 324 11.24 21.95 1.89
CA GLY A 324 12.59 21.80 2.43
C GLY A 324 13.37 20.69 1.73
N MET A 325 14.71 20.77 1.76
CA MET A 325 15.60 19.81 1.08
C MET A 325 15.29 18.34 1.40
N VAL A 326 14.98 18.02 2.66
CA VAL A 326 14.63 16.66 3.08
C VAL A 326 13.35 16.17 2.40
N ALA A 327 12.32 17.00 2.33
CA ALA A 327 11.08 16.70 1.62
C ALA A 327 11.34 16.53 0.11
N TYR A 328 12.16 17.42 -0.47
CA TYR A 328 12.51 17.36 -1.88
C TYR A 328 13.23 16.05 -2.24
N LEU A 329 14.23 15.64 -1.45
CA LEU A 329 14.90 14.35 -1.61
C LEU A 329 13.94 13.18 -1.41
N ASN A 330 12.98 13.30 -0.49
CA ASN A 330 11.95 12.29 -0.28
C ASN A 330 11.06 12.09 -1.52
N GLU A 331 10.76 13.17 -2.24
CA GLU A 331 9.98 13.14 -3.48
C GLU A 331 10.76 12.63 -4.70
N ILE A 332 12.10 12.61 -4.61
CA ILE A 332 13.00 12.02 -5.62
C ILE A 332 13.23 10.52 -5.42
N ALA A 333 13.19 10.05 -4.16
CA ALA A 333 13.55 8.68 -3.81
C ALA A 333 12.76 7.62 -4.61
N ASP A 334 11.43 7.79 -4.75
CA ASP A 334 10.57 6.86 -5.48
C ASP A 334 10.85 6.85 -6.99
N PRO A 335 10.85 8.00 -7.72
CA PRO A 335 11.14 7.99 -9.14
C PRO A 335 12.49 7.35 -9.49
N ILE A 336 13.50 7.57 -8.65
CA ILE A 336 14.81 6.93 -8.78
C ILE A 336 14.74 5.44 -8.45
N HIS A 337 14.09 5.03 -7.35
CA HIS A 337 14.02 3.62 -6.95
C HIS A 337 13.29 2.75 -7.98
N PHE A 338 12.18 3.25 -8.53
CA PHE A 338 11.35 2.53 -9.50
C PHE A 338 11.75 2.75 -10.96
N GLY A 339 12.61 3.74 -11.24
CA GLY A 339 13.01 4.08 -12.60
C GLY A 339 11.87 4.68 -13.41
N THR A 340 11.00 5.50 -12.82
CA THR A 340 9.85 6.11 -13.51
C THR A 340 10.16 7.45 -14.18
N LEU A 341 11.45 7.79 -14.30
CA LEU A 341 11.94 9.10 -14.79
C LEU A 341 11.61 9.37 -16.26
N GLY A 342 11.60 8.32 -17.10
CA GLY A 342 11.32 8.38 -18.53
C GLY A 342 10.23 7.39 -18.94
N ASN A 343 9.20 7.25 -18.10
CA ASN A 343 8.09 6.31 -18.29
C ASN A 343 8.58 4.86 -18.50
N LEU A 344 8.01 4.15 -19.48
CA LEU A 344 8.31 2.75 -19.74
C LEU A 344 9.79 2.50 -20.08
N THR A 345 10.43 3.41 -20.81
CA THR A 345 11.83 3.25 -21.27
C THR A 345 12.78 3.07 -20.09
N THR A 346 12.69 3.92 -19.07
CA THR A 346 13.55 3.81 -17.89
C THR A 346 13.15 2.63 -17.01
N LYS A 347 11.85 2.30 -16.90
CA LYS A 347 11.40 1.11 -16.17
C LYS A 347 11.96 -0.19 -16.75
N ILE A 348 12.09 -0.30 -18.08
CA ILE A 348 12.71 -1.45 -18.75
C ILE A 348 14.19 -1.59 -18.36
N ILE A 349 14.94 -0.48 -18.30
CA ILE A 349 16.33 -0.49 -17.82
C ILE A 349 16.38 -1.01 -16.38
N TRP A 350 15.51 -0.50 -15.51
CA TRP A 350 15.41 -0.95 -14.12
C TRP A 350 15.04 -2.43 -14.01
N PHE A 351 14.13 -2.91 -14.85
CA PHE A 351 13.73 -4.31 -14.93
C PHE A 351 14.92 -5.21 -15.32
N ILE A 352 15.69 -4.83 -16.35
CA ILE A 352 16.88 -5.58 -16.79
C ILE A 352 17.92 -5.66 -15.67
N PHE A 353 18.24 -4.54 -15.02
CA PHE A 353 19.19 -4.55 -13.91
C PHE A 353 18.64 -5.26 -12.66
N GLY A 354 17.32 -5.25 -12.45
CA GLY A 354 16.63 -6.06 -11.45
C GLY A 354 16.78 -7.56 -11.70
N ILE A 355 16.61 -8.02 -12.95
CA ILE A 355 16.88 -9.41 -13.36
C ILE A 355 18.34 -9.77 -13.08
N ILE A 356 19.27 -8.87 -13.44
CA ILE A 356 20.71 -9.08 -13.18
C ILE A 356 20.95 -9.27 -11.67
N LEU A 357 20.41 -8.37 -10.85
CA LEU A 357 20.61 -8.42 -9.40
C LEU A 357 19.97 -9.65 -8.75
N THR A 358 18.77 -10.03 -9.21
CA THR A 358 18.09 -11.27 -8.83
C THR A 358 18.94 -12.50 -9.21
N GLY A 359 19.43 -12.54 -10.45
CA GLY A 359 20.31 -13.59 -10.95
C GLY A 359 21.63 -13.68 -10.19
N MET A 360 22.18 -12.54 -9.74
CA MET A 360 23.36 -12.55 -8.86
C MET A 360 23.10 -13.24 -7.53
N SER A 361 21.93 -13.02 -6.91
CA SER A 361 21.54 -13.73 -5.68
C SER A 361 21.48 -15.25 -5.91
N VAL A 362 20.83 -15.68 -6.99
CA VAL A 362 20.72 -17.10 -7.37
C VAL A 362 22.09 -17.73 -7.68
N THR A 363 22.91 -17.07 -8.50
CA THR A 363 24.24 -17.58 -8.87
C THR A 363 25.18 -17.70 -7.67
N GLY A 364 25.08 -16.79 -6.69
CA GLY A 364 25.83 -16.86 -5.42
C GLY A 364 25.53 -18.14 -4.62
N VAL A 365 24.25 -18.54 -4.55
CA VAL A 365 23.83 -19.80 -3.92
C VAL A 365 24.36 -20.99 -4.69
N LEU A 366 24.14 -21.03 -6.01
CA LEU A 366 24.53 -22.15 -6.85
C LEU A 366 26.05 -22.42 -6.79
N MET A 367 26.85 -21.36 -6.75
CA MET A 367 28.30 -21.46 -6.60
C MET A 367 28.71 -22.06 -5.24
N THR A 368 28.02 -21.66 -4.17
CA THR A 368 28.31 -22.12 -2.80
C THR A 368 27.83 -23.55 -2.57
N TYR A 369 26.63 -23.89 -3.05
CA TYR A 369 26.09 -25.24 -3.03
C TYR A 369 27.02 -26.24 -3.73
N ARG A 370 27.48 -25.90 -4.95
CA ARG A 370 28.44 -26.72 -5.71
C ARG A 370 29.82 -26.84 -5.02
N ARG A 371 30.12 -26.00 -4.03
CA ARG A 371 31.35 -26.09 -3.22
C ARG A 371 31.15 -27.01 -2.00
N LEU A 372 29.98 -26.94 -1.36
CA LEU A 372 29.75 -27.59 -0.06
C LEU A 372 29.55 -29.11 -0.16
N LYS A 373 29.24 -29.68 -1.35
CA LYS A 373 28.94 -31.12 -1.55
C LYS A 373 27.85 -31.69 -0.61
N THR A 374 27.15 -30.84 0.15
CA THR A 374 26.07 -31.21 1.06
C THR A 374 24.84 -30.38 0.75
N SER A 375 23.66 -30.97 0.96
CA SER A 375 22.34 -30.33 0.78
C SER A 375 21.73 -29.81 2.08
N ARG A 376 22.47 -29.84 3.19
CA ARG A 376 21.94 -29.45 4.50
C ARG A 376 21.84 -27.92 4.60
N LEU A 377 20.67 -27.44 5.06
CA LEU A 377 20.46 -26.03 5.40
C LEU A 377 21.35 -25.61 6.56
N SER A 378 21.85 -24.38 6.52
CA SER A 378 22.63 -23.81 7.62
C SER A 378 21.75 -23.44 8.82
N PRO A 379 22.30 -23.31 10.04
CA PRO A 379 21.55 -22.80 11.19
C PRO A 379 20.91 -21.43 10.95
N ALA A 380 21.56 -20.56 10.17
CA ALA A 380 21.00 -19.25 9.84
C ALA A 380 19.82 -19.38 8.86
N GLN A 381 19.89 -20.28 7.87
CA GLN A 381 18.77 -20.56 6.97
C GLN A 381 17.58 -21.17 7.72
N ILE A 382 17.84 -22.05 8.69
CA ILE A 382 16.81 -22.60 9.57
C ILE A 382 16.17 -21.49 10.41
N LYS A 383 16.98 -20.58 10.97
CA LYS A 383 16.49 -19.43 11.76
C LYS A 383 15.71 -18.40 10.93
N THR A 384 16.02 -18.25 9.64
CA THR A 384 15.28 -17.35 8.74
C THR A 384 14.06 -18.01 8.12
N PHE A 385 13.96 -19.34 8.15
CA PHE A 385 12.81 -20.07 7.62
C PHE A 385 11.46 -19.66 8.24
N PRO A 386 11.33 -19.46 9.57
CA PRO A 386 10.12 -18.91 10.17
C PRO A 386 9.66 -17.57 9.58
N VAL A 387 10.59 -16.72 9.14
CA VAL A 387 10.24 -15.45 8.47
C VAL A 387 9.49 -15.73 7.17
N ILE A 388 9.95 -16.71 6.39
CA ILE A 388 9.30 -17.09 5.13
C ILE A 388 7.90 -17.63 5.40
N VAL A 389 7.76 -18.50 6.40
CA VAL A 389 6.46 -19.04 6.82
C VAL A 389 5.54 -17.91 7.28
N ALA A 390 6.05 -16.97 8.08
CA ALA A 390 5.30 -15.80 8.51
C ALA A 390 4.86 -14.91 7.32
N VAL A 391 5.71 -14.72 6.32
CA VAL A 391 5.38 -13.98 5.09
C VAL A 391 4.32 -14.72 4.27
N MET A 392 4.39 -16.04 4.15
CA MET A 392 3.35 -16.82 3.45
C MET A 392 2.01 -16.77 4.19
N ILE A 393 2.03 -16.91 5.53
CA ILE A 393 0.83 -16.81 6.37
C ILE A 393 0.24 -15.40 6.27
N ALA A 394 1.06 -14.37 6.47
CA ALA A 394 0.65 -12.97 6.35
C ALA A 394 0.11 -12.69 4.95
N GLY A 395 0.76 -13.19 3.89
CA GLY A 395 0.31 -13.09 2.52
C GLY A 395 -1.04 -13.75 2.29
N PHE A 396 -1.25 -14.97 2.82
CA PHE A 396 -2.54 -15.66 2.73
C PHE A 396 -3.66 -14.84 3.36
N PHE A 397 -3.47 -14.36 4.59
CA PHE A 397 -4.47 -13.52 5.27
C PHE A 397 -4.64 -12.16 4.60
N TYR A 398 -3.58 -11.59 4.04
CA TYR A 398 -3.62 -10.33 3.30
C TYR A 398 -4.45 -10.45 2.03
N VAL A 399 -4.19 -11.46 1.20
CA VAL A 399 -4.95 -11.73 -0.03
C VAL A 399 -6.42 -11.99 0.30
N LYS A 400 -6.68 -12.84 1.31
CA LYS A 400 -8.04 -13.13 1.78
C LYS A 400 -8.78 -11.86 2.22
N GLN A 401 -8.11 -10.97 2.96
CA GLN A 401 -8.68 -9.69 3.37
C GLN A 401 -9.05 -8.79 2.19
N GLN A 402 -8.23 -8.76 1.13
CA GLN A 402 -8.50 -7.92 -0.04
C GLN A 402 -9.59 -8.46 -0.95
N ASN A 403 -9.76 -9.79 -1.03
CA ASN A 403 -10.76 -10.44 -1.87
C ASN A 403 -12.19 -10.35 -1.32
N GLY A 404 -12.43 -9.64 -0.21
CA GLY A 404 -13.76 -9.56 0.40
C GLY A 404 -14.14 -10.80 1.20
N ASP A 405 -13.29 -11.84 1.25
CA ASP A 405 -13.34 -12.97 2.20
C ASP A 405 -13.00 -12.53 3.65
N SER A 406 -13.26 -11.26 3.97
CA SER A 406 -13.51 -10.82 5.32
C SER A 406 -14.52 -11.78 5.96
N GLU A 407 -14.25 -12.18 7.21
CA GLU A 407 -15.03 -13.21 7.90
C GLU A 407 -16.53 -13.09 7.59
N PRO A 408 -17.22 -14.20 7.24
CA PRO A 408 -18.62 -14.15 6.87
C PRO A 408 -19.37 -13.34 7.91
N VAL A 409 -19.90 -12.22 7.45
CA VAL A 409 -20.68 -11.34 8.30
C VAL A 409 -22.11 -11.82 8.13
N ASN A 410 -22.60 -12.60 9.09
CA ASN A 410 -23.98 -13.05 9.05
C ASN A 410 -24.86 -11.84 9.35
N LYS A 411 -25.49 -11.31 8.30
CA LYS A 411 -26.50 -10.27 8.44
C LYS A 411 -27.67 -10.86 9.22
N ILE A 412 -27.93 -10.29 10.40
CA ILE A 412 -28.95 -10.77 11.34
C ILE A 412 -30.27 -10.11 11.05
N SER A 413 -30.24 -8.79 10.85
CA SER A 413 -31.43 -8.00 10.59
C SER A 413 -31.12 -6.80 9.72
N GLN A 414 -32.14 -6.34 9.00
CA GLN A 414 -32.13 -5.04 8.34
C GLN A 414 -33.51 -4.41 8.47
N SER A 415 -33.57 -3.13 8.87
CA SER A 415 -34.76 -2.31 8.71
C SER A 415 -34.44 -1.11 7.83
N VAL A 416 -35.47 -0.62 7.14
CA VAL A 416 -35.42 0.66 6.42
C VAL A 416 -36.53 1.53 6.96
N GLU A 417 -36.17 2.69 7.48
CA GLU A 417 -37.10 3.66 8.07
C GLU A 417 -36.86 5.03 7.42
N SER A 418 -37.91 5.82 7.25
CA SER A 418 -37.80 7.14 6.62
C SER A 418 -38.30 8.24 7.55
N TYR A 419 -37.61 9.37 7.58
CA TYR A 419 -37.99 10.53 8.39
C TYR A 419 -37.56 11.84 7.73
N LYS A 420 -38.48 12.79 7.53
CA LYS A 420 -38.21 14.11 6.90
C LYS A 420 -37.34 14.00 5.62
N ASN A 421 -37.65 13.03 4.75
CA ASN A 421 -36.94 12.68 3.50
C ASN A 421 -35.56 12.00 3.66
N TYR A 422 -35.11 11.72 4.89
CA TYR A 422 -33.95 10.88 5.15
C TYR A 422 -34.35 9.40 5.14
N THR A 423 -33.49 8.55 4.61
CA THR A 423 -33.67 7.09 4.62
C THR A 423 -32.62 6.43 5.50
N PHE A 424 -33.07 5.79 6.57
CA PHE A 424 -32.27 5.08 7.56
C PHE A 424 -32.28 3.59 7.23
N LYS A 425 -31.17 3.07 6.69
CA LYS A 425 -30.94 1.65 6.47
C LYS A 425 -30.08 1.10 7.61
N ASN A 426 -30.74 0.45 8.55
CA ASN A 426 -30.15 -0.10 9.76
C ASN A 426 -29.83 -1.57 9.52
N THR A 427 -28.58 -1.99 9.68
CA THR A 427 -28.17 -3.37 9.47
C THR A 427 -27.36 -3.88 10.66
N LEU A 428 -27.82 -4.98 11.25
CA LEU A 428 -27.12 -5.65 12.34
C LEU A 428 -26.40 -6.89 11.79
N TYR A 429 -25.13 -7.00 12.14
CA TYR A 429 -24.23 -8.03 11.64
C TYR A 429 -23.65 -8.83 12.81
N LYS A 430 -23.61 -10.17 12.69
CA LYS A 430 -22.84 -11.05 13.59
C LYS A 430 -21.52 -11.40 12.92
N LYS A 431 -20.41 -11.10 13.59
CA LYS A 431 -19.09 -11.59 13.14
C LYS A 431 -18.89 -13.02 13.63
N VAL A 432 -18.72 -13.98 12.71
CA VAL A 432 -18.75 -15.43 13.02
C VAL A 432 -17.68 -15.85 14.02
N ASN A 433 -16.46 -15.29 13.98
CA ASN A 433 -15.35 -15.80 14.81
C ASN A 433 -15.24 -15.18 16.22
N ASN A 434 -15.83 -14.00 16.46
CA ASN A 434 -15.69 -13.29 17.75
C ASN A 434 -17.02 -13.10 18.50
N GLY A 435 -18.15 -13.51 17.92
CA GLY A 435 -19.50 -13.34 18.47
C GLY A 435 -19.92 -11.89 18.72
N LYS A 436 -19.08 -10.90 18.37
CA LYS A 436 -19.39 -9.49 18.48
C LYS A 436 -20.44 -9.09 17.42
N TYR A 437 -21.36 -8.24 17.84
CA TYR A 437 -22.36 -7.67 16.96
C TYR A 437 -21.87 -6.33 16.46
N ASN A 438 -21.97 -6.07 15.16
CA ASN A 438 -21.69 -4.75 14.61
C ASN A 438 -23.00 -4.17 14.10
N LEU A 439 -23.39 -3.03 14.64
CA LEU A 439 -24.52 -2.27 14.11
C LEU A 439 -23.98 -1.22 13.16
N GLN A 440 -24.54 -1.21 11.95
CA GLN A 440 -24.30 -0.18 10.96
C GLN A 440 -25.63 0.50 10.63
N VAL A 441 -25.65 1.82 10.69
CA VAL A 441 -26.79 2.64 10.31
C VAL A 441 -26.35 3.54 9.17
N ASN A 442 -26.85 3.28 7.97
CA ASN A 442 -26.60 4.09 6.79
C ASN A 442 -27.76 5.05 6.60
N ILE A 443 -27.47 6.33 6.47
CA ILE A 443 -28.48 7.38 6.41
C ILE A 443 -28.27 8.15 5.13
N THR A 444 -29.20 8.01 4.20
CA THR A 444 -29.19 8.79 2.96
C THR A 444 -29.87 10.13 3.19
N HIS A 445 -29.17 11.19 2.81
CA HIS A 445 -29.56 12.60 2.93
C HIS A 445 -30.03 13.11 1.57
N PRO A 446 -31.22 13.72 1.48
CA PRO A 446 -31.78 14.17 0.20
C PRO A 446 -30.99 15.32 -0.44
N ASN A 447 -30.35 16.18 0.37
CA ASN A 447 -29.66 17.38 -0.10
C ASN A 447 -28.12 17.33 0.05
N GLY A 448 -27.54 16.14 0.31
CA GLY A 448 -26.09 15.99 0.44
C GLY A 448 -25.47 16.50 1.76
N TYR A 449 -26.27 16.95 2.72
CA TYR A 449 -25.80 17.33 4.06
C TYR A 449 -26.54 16.55 5.16
N SER A 450 -25.77 16.05 6.13
CA SER A 450 -26.30 15.43 7.34
C SER A 450 -26.78 16.51 8.29
N ILE A 451 -28.05 16.46 8.68
CA ILE A 451 -28.58 17.26 9.80
C ILE A 451 -28.50 16.51 11.13
N ILE A 452 -27.81 15.38 11.17
CA ILE A 452 -27.71 14.52 12.35
C ILE A 452 -26.47 14.93 13.13
N ASP A 453 -26.68 15.38 14.36
CA ASP A 453 -25.64 15.69 15.34
C ASP A 453 -25.03 14.39 15.88
N SER A 454 -25.87 13.51 16.42
CA SER A 454 -25.40 12.30 17.08
C SER A 454 -26.41 11.17 16.99
N ILE A 455 -25.88 9.94 16.99
CA ILE A 455 -26.69 8.73 17.14
C ILE A 455 -26.14 7.91 18.30
N SER A 456 -27.07 7.45 19.13
CA SER A 456 -26.79 6.47 20.17
C SER A 456 -27.74 5.29 20.05
N VAL A 457 -27.25 4.11 20.39
CA VAL A 457 -28.05 2.89 20.47
C VAL A 457 -28.27 2.58 21.93
N VAL A 458 -29.53 2.35 22.29
CA VAL A 458 -29.92 1.86 23.61
C VAL A 458 -30.44 0.43 23.46
N ASP A 459 -29.87 -0.50 24.23
CA ASP A 459 -30.34 -1.88 24.27
C ASP A 459 -31.51 -2.09 25.26
N THR A 460 -32.02 -3.32 25.36
CA THR A 460 -33.13 -3.65 26.27
C THR A 460 -32.78 -3.53 27.76
N LEU A 461 -31.49 -3.49 28.10
CA LEU A 461 -30.97 -3.31 29.45
C LEU A 461 -30.56 -1.85 29.73
N ASN A 462 -30.96 -0.92 28.85
CA ASN A 462 -30.68 0.52 28.94
C ASN A 462 -29.18 0.90 28.85
N ASN A 463 -28.31 0.01 28.34
CA ASN A 463 -26.94 0.39 28.04
C ASN A 463 -26.90 1.26 26.78
N THR A 464 -26.18 2.37 26.85
CA THR A 464 -26.03 3.31 25.73
C THR A 464 -24.70 3.12 25.02
N TYR A 465 -24.75 2.89 23.71
CA TYR A 465 -23.60 2.76 22.84
C TYR A 465 -23.56 3.95 21.89
N LYS A 466 -22.53 4.80 22.01
CA LYS A 466 -22.30 5.89 21.05
C LYS A 466 -21.79 5.30 19.74
N LEU A 467 -22.40 5.69 18.63
CA LEU A 467 -21.94 5.30 17.31
C LEU A 467 -20.90 6.30 16.82
N LYS A 468 -19.89 5.80 16.11
CA LYS A 468 -18.95 6.66 15.40
C LYS A 468 -19.54 6.98 14.03
N ALA A 469 -19.72 8.27 13.76
CA ALA A 469 -20.20 8.77 12.49
C ALA A 469 -19.06 8.82 11.46
N LYS A 470 -19.38 8.48 10.22
CA LYS A 470 -18.62 8.83 9.03
C LYS A 470 -19.62 9.29 7.97
N THR A 471 -19.65 10.58 7.70
CA THR A 471 -20.45 11.14 6.60
C THR A 471 -19.74 10.86 5.27
N PHE A 472 -20.48 10.72 4.17
CA PHE A 472 -19.96 10.46 2.82
C PHE A 472 -20.91 11.10 1.80
N SER A 473 -20.61 12.32 1.32
CA SER A 473 -21.50 12.99 0.35
C SER A 473 -22.97 12.95 0.80
N SER A 474 -23.83 12.20 0.12
CA SER A 474 -25.25 12.02 0.44
C SER A 474 -25.57 10.92 1.47
N THR A 475 -24.58 10.23 2.07
CA THR A 475 -24.85 9.15 3.03
C THR A 475 -23.98 9.27 4.28
N THR A 476 -24.56 9.24 5.49
CA THR A 476 -23.78 9.07 6.74
C THR A 476 -23.90 7.66 7.26
N ILE A 477 -22.75 7.04 7.54
CA ILE A 477 -22.64 5.73 8.15
C ILE A 477 -22.28 5.90 9.62
N PHE A 478 -23.13 5.42 10.50
CA PHE A 478 -22.87 5.29 11.92
C PHE A 478 -22.57 3.83 12.23
N ALA A 479 -21.45 3.56 12.91
CA ALA A 479 -21.07 2.20 13.27
C ALA A 479 -20.72 2.08 14.76
N ALA A 480 -21.14 0.98 15.38
CA ALA A 480 -20.69 0.56 16.70
C ALA A 480 -20.45 -0.95 16.76
N THR A 481 -19.41 -1.35 17.48
CA THR A 481 -19.21 -2.75 17.88
C THR A 481 -19.84 -2.93 19.24
N LEU A 482 -20.90 -3.74 19.29
CA LEU A 482 -21.60 -4.12 20.51
C LEU A 482 -20.91 -5.36 21.13
N PRO A 483 -20.86 -5.45 22.47
CA PRO A 483 -20.27 -6.60 23.15
C PRO A 483 -21.01 -7.90 22.80
N ASN A 484 -20.33 -9.03 22.93
CA ASN A 484 -20.96 -10.34 22.73
C ASN A 484 -21.77 -10.69 23.99
N LYS A 485 -23.01 -10.21 24.08
CA LYS A 485 -23.98 -10.55 25.15
C LYS A 485 -25.17 -11.36 24.58
N ASN A 486 -26.03 -11.85 25.48
CA ASN A 486 -27.18 -12.70 25.15
C ASN A 486 -28.00 -12.13 23.97
N THR A 487 -28.40 -12.97 23.01
CA THR A 487 -29.16 -12.57 21.81
C THR A 487 -30.46 -11.85 22.16
N GLU A 488 -31.09 -12.21 23.28
CA GLU A 488 -32.27 -11.53 23.83
C GLU A 488 -32.07 -10.02 24.05
N GLN A 489 -30.84 -9.61 24.40
CA GLN A 489 -30.50 -8.21 24.67
C GLN A 489 -30.56 -7.33 23.41
N TYR A 490 -30.42 -7.94 22.23
CA TYR A 490 -30.36 -7.25 20.95
C TYR A 490 -31.60 -7.46 20.08
N LYS A 491 -32.64 -8.13 20.60
CA LYS A 491 -33.95 -8.27 19.93
C LYS A 491 -34.67 -6.95 19.69
N LYS A 492 -34.36 -5.96 20.53
CA LYS A 492 -34.85 -4.60 20.41
C LYS A 492 -33.72 -3.63 20.67
N LEU A 493 -33.30 -2.92 19.63
CA LEU A 493 -32.37 -1.80 19.74
C LEU A 493 -33.12 -0.51 19.45
N THR A 494 -32.99 0.47 20.33
CA THR A 494 -33.57 1.80 20.13
C THR A 494 -32.47 2.74 19.68
N LEU A 495 -32.55 3.17 18.42
CA LEU A 495 -31.70 4.22 17.87
C LEU A 495 -32.26 5.57 18.29
N LYS A 496 -31.52 6.32 19.11
CA LYS A 496 -31.80 7.73 19.38
C LYS A 496 -30.97 8.57 18.43
N VAL A 497 -31.65 9.30 17.56
CA VAL A 497 -31.06 10.20 16.57
C VAL A 497 -31.36 11.63 17.00
N THR A 498 -30.31 12.39 17.28
CA THR A 498 -30.39 13.80 17.61
C THR A 498 -30.02 14.61 16.36
N LEU A 499 -30.89 15.53 15.96
CA LEU A 499 -30.65 16.46 14.87
C LEU A 499 -29.84 17.67 15.37
N LEU A 500 -29.18 18.39 14.47
CA LEU A 500 -28.47 19.64 14.75
C LEU A 500 -29.40 20.73 15.33
N THR A 501 -30.71 20.63 15.10
CA THR A 501 -31.73 21.50 15.69
C THR A 501 -32.03 21.18 17.16
N GLY A 502 -31.43 20.12 17.72
CA GLY A 502 -31.72 19.59 19.06
C GLY A 502 -32.90 18.62 19.12
N GLU A 503 -33.65 18.46 18.02
CA GLU A 503 -34.77 17.52 17.95
C GLU A 503 -34.27 16.07 18.02
N THR A 504 -34.86 15.25 18.90
CA THR A 504 -34.50 13.83 19.02
C THR A 504 -35.62 12.93 18.52
N LYS A 505 -35.30 12.00 17.60
CA LYS A 505 -36.20 10.95 17.13
C LYS A 505 -35.69 9.57 17.55
N GLN A 506 -36.62 8.67 17.82
CA GLN A 506 -36.31 7.28 18.16
C GLN A 506 -36.78 6.34 17.06
N PHE A 507 -35.89 5.45 16.61
CA PHE A 507 -36.18 4.36 15.66
C PHE A 507 -35.98 3.03 16.39
N ILE A 508 -36.88 2.07 16.19
CA ILE A 508 -36.85 0.80 16.93
C ILE A 508 -36.55 -0.33 15.96
N LEU A 509 -35.36 -0.90 16.11
CA LEU A 509 -34.96 -2.12 15.41
C LEU A 509 -35.58 -3.31 16.16
N ARG A 510 -36.61 -3.93 15.58
CA ARG A 510 -37.23 -5.17 16.10
C ARG A 510 -36.79 -6.37 15.27
N GLU A 511 -36.65 -7.51 15.94
CA GLU A 511 -36.26 -8.78 15.31
C GLU A 511 -37.21 -9.21 14.18
N ASN A 512 -38.52 -8.92 14.26
CA ASN A 512 -39.57 -9.46 13.36
C ASN A 512 -39.56 -8.98 11.88
N GLN A 513 -38.43 -8.52 11.35
CA GLN A 513 -38.16 -8.51 9.89
C GLN A 513 -37.18 -9.65 9.50
N ILE A 514 -37.29 -10.80 10.19
CA ILE A 514 -36.51 -12.02 9.95
C ILE A 514 -36.85 -12.57 8.55
N LEU A 515 -36.07 -12.23 7.54
CA LEU A 515 -35.93 -13.10 6.39
C LEU A 515 -35.18 -14.34 6.86
N ASN A 516 -35.86 -15.48 6.88
CA ASN A 516 -35.25 -16.80 6.97
C ASN A 516 -34.18 -16.94 5.86
N LEU A 517 -32.93 -16.68 6.20
CA LEU A 517 -31.76 -17.11 5.43
C LEU A 517 -30.97 -18.13 6.26
N THR A 518 -31.68 -19.10 6.81
CA THR A 518 -31.13 -20.41 7.17
C THR A 518 -31.86 -21.43 6.32
N ASN A 519 -31.36 -21.63 5.10
CA ASN A 519 -31.41 -22.86 4.28
C ASN A 519 -31.28 -22.51 2.79
N ASN A 520 -30.06 -22.25 2.31
CA ASN A 520 -29.59 -22.58 0.94
C ASN A 520 -28.15 -22.09 0.73
N THR A 521 -27.18 -22.76 1.34
CA THR A 521 -25.79 -22.84 0.84
C THR A 521 -25.08 -24.03 1.52
N ALA A 522 -25.68 -25.21 1.39
CA ALA A 522 -25.01 -26.47 1.68
C ALA A 522 -25.52 -27.53 0.69
N LYS A 523 -25.31 -27.30 -0.62
CA LYS A 523 -25.32 -28.32 -1.68
C LYS A 523 -24.97 -27.70 -3.04
N THR A 524 -23.67 -27.58 -3.27
CA THR A 524 -23.03 -27.70 -4.60
C THR A 524 -21.65 -28.26 -4.30
N THR A 525 -21.59 -29.53 -3.90
CA THR A 525 -21.22 -30.65 -4.76
C THR A 525 -19.88 -30.41 -5.44
N LYS A 526 -18.84 -31.01 -4.84
CA LYS A 526 -17.65 -31.48 -5.54
C LYS A 526 -18.08 -32.22 -6.81
N GLN A 527 -17.59 -31.76 -7.95
CA GLN A 527 -16.99 -32.60 -8.97
C GLN A 527 -15.88 -31.83 -9.67
#